data_AF-A0A964AK29-F1
#
_entry.id   AF-A0A964AK29-F1
#
_cell.length_a   1.000
_cell.length_b   1.000
_cell.length_c   1.000
_cell.angle_alpha   90.00
_cell.angle_beta   90.00
_cell.angle_gamma   90.00
#
_symmetry.space_group_name_H-M   'P 1'
#
loop_
_entity.id
_entity.type
_entity.pdbx_description
1 polymer ?
#
loop_
_entity_poly.entity_id
_entity_poly.type
_entity_poly.pdbx_seq_one_letter_code
_entity_poly.pdbx_strand_id
1 'polypeptide(L)'
;MADLDAVQHQLAPLADAARSLSWNRERPWRPESHVWSESGLVVVDLHDLSVRLGVEAVERAAALAPELAAVVFVTGRGRHSVEGRSRLNDGVTEAVEALCAARGWAWRVPRPGRVLLIADPARAPRAATGALGPLFWLGALGFAGLAALASPLLGGLIALAVVAAWWADRRR
;
A
#
# COMPACT_ATOMS: atom_id res chain seq x y z
N MET A 1 -1.82 -13.72 -11.29
CA MET A 1 -2.55 -12.43 -11.35
C MET A 1 -3.33 -12.36 -10.05
N ALA A 2 -3.28 -11.25 -9.31
CA ALA A 2 -4.15 -11.10 -8.14
C ALA A 2 -5.61 -11.28 -8.59
N ASP A 3 -6.35 -12.15 -7.91
CA ASP A 3 -7.73 -12.46 -8.26
C ASP A 3 -8.62 -11.30 -7.80
N LEU A 4 -8.71 -10.28 -8.67
CA LEU A 4 -9.50 -9.09 -8.43
C LEU A 4 -10.98 -9.44 -8.23
N ASP A 5 -11.46 -10.46 -8.95
CA ASP A 5 -12.85 -10.92 -8.88
C ASP A 5 -13.13 -11.53 -7.50
N ALA A 6 -12.20 -12.31 -6.95
CA ALA A 6 -12.31 -12.81 -5.57
C ALA A 6 -12.39 -11.68 -4.54
N VAL A 7 -11.59 -10.63 -4.69
CA VAL A 7 -11.64 -9.45 -3.80
C VAL A 7 -12.96 -8.70 -3.94
N GLN A 8 -13.40 -8.47 -5.17
CA GLN A 8 -14.68 -7.80 -5.43
C GLN A 8 -15.85 -8.58 -4.86
N HIS A 9 -15.86 -9.90 -5.03
CA HIS A 9 -16.86 -10.80 -4.46
C HIS A 9 -16.86 -10.77 -2.93
N GLN A 10 -15.68 -10.84 -2.32
CA GLN A 10 -15.52 -10.81 -0.86
C GLN A 10 -16.01 -9.50 -0.24
N LEU A 11 -15.91 -8.39 -0.97
CA LEU A 11 -16.35 -7.07 -0.54
C LEU A 11 -17.79 -6.71 -0.98
N ALA A 12 -18.45 -7.52 -1.80
CA ALA A 12 -19.81 -7.26 -2.28
C ALA A 12 -20.84 -6.98 -1.15
N PRO A 13 -20.83 -7.66 0.01
CA PRO A 13 -21.74 -7.35 1.11
C PRO A 13 -21.64 -5.91 1.64
N LEU A 14 -20.48 -5.27 1.48
CA LEU A 14 -20.29 -3.86 1.88
C LEU A 14 -21.05 -2.91 0.97
N ALA A 15 -21.23 -3.26 -0.31
CA ALA A 15 -22.03 -2.47 -1.24
C ALA A 15 -23.49 -2.42 -0.78
N ASP A 16 -24.03 -3.55 -0.32
CA ASP A 16 -25.39 -3.63 0.21
C ASP A 16 -25.53 -2.84 1.52
N ALA A 17 -24.55 -2.97 2.42
CA ALA A 17 -24.53 -2.18 3.66
C ALA A 17 -24.34 -0.68 3.39
N ALA A 18 -23.60 -0.29 2.37
CA ALA A 18 -23.40 1.10 1.97
C ALA A 18 -24.69 1.76 1.45
N ARG A 19 -25.67 0.98 0.97
CA ARG A 19 -26.96 1.52 0.49
C ARG A 19 -27.74 2.31 1.53
N SER A 20 -27.52 2.02 2.82
CA SER A 20 -28.17 2.72 3.92
C SER A 20 -27.49 4.05 4.28
N LEU A 21 -26.32 4.37 3.69
CA LEU A 21 -25.64 5.64 3.93
C LEU A 21 -26.40 6.79 3.25
N SER A 22 -26.49 7.93 3.93
CA SER A 22 -27.26 9.09 3.45
C SER A 22 -26.73 9.65 2.12
N TRP A 23 -25.43 9.52 1.85
CA TRP A 23 -24.78 9.97 0.62
C TRP A 23 -24.71 8.92 -0.50
N ASN A 24 -25.19 7.69 -0.27
CA ASN A 24 -25.05 6.60 -1.26
C ASN A 24 -25.76 6.89 -2.60
N ARG A 25 -26.82 7.72 -2.59
CA ARG A 25 -27.53 8.11 -3.83
C ARG A 25 -26.63 8.91 -4.78
N GLU A 26 -25.74 9.73 -4.22
CA GLU A 26 -24.83 10.58 -4.97
C GLU A 26 -23.48 9.89 -5.22
N ARG A 27 -23.02 9.12 -4.22
CA ARG A 27 -21.71 8.48 -4.20
C ARG A 27 -21.84 7.01 -3.79
N PRO A 28 -22.34 6.14 -4.69
CA PRO A 28 -22.54 4.74 -4.39
C PRO A 28 -21.21 3.99 -4.35
N TRP A 29 -20.93 3.33 -3.23
CA TRP A 29 -19.78 2.45 -3.13
C TRP A 29 -20.07 1.11 -3.81
N ARG A 30 -19.19 0.70 -4.72
CA ARG A 30 -19.33 -0.53 -5.52
C ARG A 30 -17.97 -1.20 -5.71
N PRO A 31 -17.82 -2.51 -5.46
CA PRO A 31 -16.55 -3.21 -5.64
C PRO A 31 -15.98 -3.05 -7.05
N GLU A 32 -16.84 -3.03 -8.07
CA GLU A 32 -16.42 -2.97 -9.47
C GLU A 32 -15.74 -1.64 -9.84
N SER A 33 -16.08 -0.55 -9.16
CA SER A 33 -15.48 0.78 -9.38
C SER A 33 -14.48 1.19 -8.30
N HIS A 34 -14.53 0.56 -7.12
CA HIS A 34 -13.69 0.92 -5.97
C HIS A 34 -12.58 -0.10 -5.70
N VAL A 35 -12.52 -1.20 -6.45
CA VAL A 35 -11.44 -2.19 -6.35
C VAL A 35 -10.77 -2.33 -7.71
N TRP A 36 -9.48 -2.03 -7.77
CA TRP A 36 -8.68 -2.15 -8.99
C TRP A 36 -7.27 -2.63 -8.70
N SER A 37 -6.52 -2.95 -9.75
CA SER A 37 -5.09 -3.23 -9.66
C SER A 37 -4.26 -2.03 -10.12
N GLU A 38 -3.32 -1.58 -9.28
CA GLU A 38 -2.38 -0.49 -9.59
C GLU A 38 -0.95 -0.96 -9.28
N SER A 39 -0.05 -0.95 -10.28
CA SER A 39 1.36 -1.37 -10.10
C SER A 39 1.53 -2.78 -9.49
N GLY A 40 0.62 -3.70 -9.83
CA GLY A 40 0.60 -5.07 -9.31
C GLY A 40 -0.01 -5.23 -7.92
N LEU A 41 -0.52 -4.14 -7.32
CA LEU A 41 -1.20 -4.16 -6.02
C LEU A 41 -2.71 -4.10 -6.20
N VAL A 42 -3.43 -4.87 -5.40
CA VAL A 42 -4.87 -4.66 -5.22
C VAL A 42 -5.08 -3.40 -4.40
N VAL A 43 -5.89 -2.49 -4.93
CA VAL A 43 -6.28 -1.24 -4.29
C VAL A 43 -7.77 -1.29 -4.02
N VAL A 44 -8.14 -1.02 -2.77
CA VAL A 44 -9.52 -0.93 -2.27
C VAL A 44 -9.75 0.51 -1.82
N ASP A 45 -10.60 1.24 -2.52
CA ASP A 45 -10.96 2.60 -2.17
C ASP A 45 -12.15 2.63 -1.24
N LEU A 46 -11.98 3.24 -0.08
CA LEU A 46 -12.93 3.28 1.02
C LEU A 46 -13.58 4.65 1.17
N HIS A 47 -13.24 5.64 0.32
CA HIS A 47 -13.60 7.04 0.57
C HIS A 47 -15.11 7.32 0.62
N ASP A 48 -15.94 6.42 0.08
CA ASP A 48 -17.42 6.51 0.08
C ASP A 48 -18.07 5.67 1.19
N LEU A 49 -17.27 5.00 2.02
CA LEU A 49 -17.73 4.23 3.16
C LEU A 49 -17.71 5.04 4.46
N SER A 50 -18.56 4.64 5.40
CA SER A 50 -18.43 5.07 6.80
C SER A 50 -17.22 4.41 7.46
N VAL A 51 -16.75 4.96 8.60
CA VAL A 51 -15.62 4.37 9.37
C VAL A 51 -15.86 2.89 9.68
N ARG A 52 -17.07 2.55 10.16
CA ARG A 52 -17.46 1.16 10.49
C ARG A 52 -17.32 0.23 9.28
N LEU A 53 -17.84 0.63 8.13
CA LEU A 53 -17.76 -0.17 6.89
C LEU A 53 -16.33 -0.22 6.33
N GLY A 54 -15.54 0.85 6.52
CA GLY A 54 -14.13 0.87 6.15
C GLY A 54 -13.29 -0.11 6.96
N VAL A 55 -13.53 -0.21 8.27
CA VAL A 55 -12.89 -1.21 9.14
C VAL A 55 -13.32 -2.63 8.74
N GLU A 56 -14.61 -2.84 8.48
CA GLU A 56 -15.10 -4.14 7.98
C GLU A 56 -14.45 -4.52 6.62
N ALA A 57 -14.20 -3.54 5.75
CA ALA A 57 -13.49 -3.75 4.49
C ALA A 57 -12.05 -4.23 4.70
N VAL A 58 -11.34 -3.68 5.69
CA VAL A 58 -9.99 -4.13 6.05
C VAL A 58 -10.02 -5.60 6.46
N GLU A 59 -10.94 -5.99 7.35
CA GLU A 59 -11.06 -7.38 7.82
C GLU A 59 -11.38 -8.35 6.68
N ARG A 60 -12.35 -7.99 5.83
CA ARG A 60 -12.77 -8.81 4.68
C ARG A 60 -11.65 -8.97 3.65
N ALA A 61 -10.99 -7.88 3.27
CA ALA A 61 -9.87 -7.92 2.32
C ALA A 61 -8.65 -8.65 2.90
N ALA A 62 -8.42 -8.53 4.21
CA ALA A 62 -7.34 -9.21 4.91
C ALA A 62 -7.44 -10.74 4.88
N ALA A 63 -8.65 -11.30 4.73
CA ALA A 63 -8.82 -12.74 4.55
C ALA A 63 -8.11 -13.26 3.28
N LEU A 64 -8.01 -12.41 2.26
CA LEU A 64 -7.35 -12.73 0.98
C LEU A 64 -5.90 -12.24 0.91
N ALA A 65 -5.44 -11.45 1.89
CA ALA A 65 -4.11 -10.86 1.88
C ALA A 65 -2.96 -11.88 1.76
N PRO A 66 -3.01 -13.09 2.36
CA PRO A 66 -2.00 -14.12 2.15
C PRO A 66 -1.84 -14.53 0.68
N GLU A 67 -2.90 -14.48 -0.12
CA GLU A 67 -2.84 -14.82 -1.54
C GLU A 67 -2.33 -13.65 -2.37
N LEU A 68 -2.76 -12.44 -2.01
CA LEU A 68 -2.43 -11.18 -2.69
C LEU A 68 -1.05 -10.63 -2.35
N ALA A 69 -0.42 -11.12 -1.28
CA ALA A 69 0.81 -10.63 -0.65
C ALA A 69 0.74 -9.20 -0.07
N ALA A 70 -0.01 -8.28 -0.69
CA ALA A 70 -0.23 -6.93 -0.18
C ALA A 70 -1.54 -6.31 -0.70
N VAL A 71 -2.15 -5.42 0.09
CA VAL A 71 -3.40 -4.71 -0.24
C VAL A 71 -3.28 -3.25 0.17
N VAL A 72 -3.68 -2.34 -0.72
CA VAL A 72 -3.74 -0.89 -0.45
C VAL A 72 -5.18 -0.49 -0.15
N PHE A 73 -5.39 0.21 0.96
CA PHE A 73 -6.65 0.86 1.30
C PHE A 73 -6.54 2.37 1.05
N VAL A 74 -7.46 2.95 0.29
CA VAL A 74 -7.54 4.41 0.07
C VAL A 74 -8.64 4.98 0.93
N THR A 75 -8.32 5.93 1.81
CA THR A 75 -9.26 6.47 2.82
C THR A 75 -9.64 7.93 2.56
N GLY A 76 -9.19 8.47 1.42
CA GLY A 76 -9.27 9.90 1.12
C GLY A 76 -8.23 10.74 1.89
N ARG A 77 -7.96 11.95 1.39
CA ARG A 77 -6.91 12.86 1.92
C ARG A 77 -7.38 13.79 3.05
N GLY A 78 -8.65 13.74 3.46
CA GLY A 78 -9.18 14.63 4.51
C GLY A 78 -9.20 16.13 4.16
N ARG A 79 -9.07 16.51 2.89
CA ARG A 79 -9.00 17.93 2.47
C ARG A 79 -10.29 18.73 2.73
N HIS A 80 -11.41 18.05 2.93
CA HIS A 80 -12.71 18.66 3.21
C HIS A 80 -13.24 18.33 4.62
N SER A 81 -12.45 17.65 5.46
CA SER A 81 -12.81 17.43 6.87
C SER A 81 -12.47 18.68 7.68
N VAL A 82 -13.36 19.04 8.61
CA VAL A 82 -13.34 20.26 9.44
C VAL A 82 -12.00 20.48 10.17
N GLU A 83 -11.28 19.40 10.49
CA GLU A 83 -9.99 19.43 11.20
C GLU A 83 -8.80 19.00 10.33
N GLY A 84 -8.99 18.82 9.02
CA GLY A 84 -7.98 18.26 8.12
C GLY A 84 -7.64 16.77 8.38
N ARG A 85 -8.32 16.12 9.33
CA ARG A 85 -8.19 14.70 9.69
C ARG A 85 -9.41 13.90 9.24
N SER A 86 -9.16 12.78 8.56
CA SER A 86 -10.20 11.85 8.14
C SER A 86 -10.38 10.77 9.21
N ARG A 87 -11.52 10.78 9.93
CA ARG A 87 -11.85 9.72 10.90
C ARG A 87 -11.83 8.32 10.29
N LEU A 88 -12.13 8.23 8.99
CA LEU A 88 -12.03 6.99 8.23
C LEU A 88 -10.56 6.54 8.11
N ASN A 89 -9.65 7.48 7.81
CA ASN A 89 -8.22 7.18 7.75
C ASN A 89 -7.69 6.69 9.10
N ASP A 90 -8.05 7.38 10.19
CA ASP A 90 -7.62 7.01 11.53
C ASP A 90 -8.11 5.60 11.89
N GLY A 91 -9.40 5.32 11.71
CA GLY A 91 -9.97 4.00 12.02
C GLY A 91 -9.45 2.87 11.12
N VAL A 92 -9.23 3.13 9.83
CA VAL A 92 -8.64 2.14 8.91
C VAL A 92 -7.16 1.89 9.24
N THR A 93 -6.40 2.93 9.59
CA THR A 93 -5.00 2.79 9.98
C THR A 93 -4.88 1.95 11.25
N GLU A 94 -5.67 2.26 12.27
CA GLU A 94 -5.70 1.51 13.54
C GLU A 94 -6.10 0.04 13.30
N ALA A 95 -7.12 -0.21 12.47
CA ALA A 95 -7.54 -1.56 12.13
C ALA A 95 -6.44 -2.35 11.40
N VAL A 96 -5.78 -1.74 10.40
CA VAL A 96 -4.66 -2.38 9.68
C VAL A 96 -3.49 -2.66 10.61
N GLU A 97 -3.12 -1.69 11.46
CA GLU A 97 -2.03 -1.83 12.42
C GLU A 97 -2.29 -2.99 13.40
N ALA A 98 -3.47 -3.00 14.04
CA ALA A 98 -3.86 -4.05 14.98
C ALA A 98 -3.86 -5.44 14.32
N LEU A 99 -4.42 -5.52 13.10
CA LEU A 99 -4.46 -6.74 12.32
C LEU A 99 -3.06 -7.26 11.96
N CYS A 100 -2.16 -6.35 11.56
CA CYS A 100 -0.80 -6.71 11.21
C CYS A 100 0.00 -7.16 12.43
N ALA A 101 -0.14 -6.46 13.56
CA ALA A 101 0.45 -6.86 14.83
C ALA A 101 -0.03 -8.27 15.26
N ALA A 102 -1.31 -8.57 15.11
CA ALA A 102 -1.88 -9.86 15.47
C ALA A 102 -1.40 -11.03 14.57
N ARG A 103 -1.04 -10.74 13.31
CA ARG A 103 -0.65 -11.77 12.32
C ARG A 103 0.85 -11.82 12.01
N GLY A 104 1.65 -10.95 12.63
CA GLY A 104 3.06 -10.80 12.30
C GLY A 104 3.28 -10.26 10.88
N TRP A 105 2.31 -9.51 10.35
CA TRP A 105 2.40 -8.85 9.06
C TRP A 105 2.98 -7.44 9.20
N ALA A 106 3.33 -6.82 8.07
CA ALA A 106 3.81 -5.45 8.04
C ALA A 106 2.74 -4.52 7.47
N TRP A 107 2.78 -3.25 7.86
CA TRP A 107 1.96 -2.21 7.28
C TRP A 107 2.76 -0.92 7.11
N ARG A 108 2.28 -0.03 6.23
CA ARG A 108 2.89 1.30 6.02
C ARG A 108 1.91 2.30 5.45
N VAL A 109 2.24 3.58 5.56
CA VAL A 109 1.50 4.69 4.92
C VAL A 109 2.36 5.28 3.81
N PRO A 110 2.24 4.78 2.56
CA PRO A 110 3.11 5.24 1.47
C PRO A 110 2.88 6.71 1.09
N ARG A 111 1.66 7.22 1.29
CA ARG A 111 1.28 8.62 1.08
C ARG A 111 0.00 8.96 1.86
N PRO A 112 -0.28 10.24 2.12
CA PRO A 112 -1.50 10.64 2.82
C PRO A 112 -2.77 10.08 2.16
N GLY A 113 -3.63 9.48 2.98
CA GLY A 113 -4.89 8.86 2.55
C GLY A 113 -4.75 7.47 1.92
N ARG A 114 -3.59 6.82 2.07
CA ARG A 114 -3.38 5.42 1.69
C ARG A 114 -2.72 4.65 2.82
N VAL A 115 -3.29 3.50 3.15
CA VAL A 115 -2.75 2.55 4.14
C VAL A 115 -2.46 1.25 3.40
N LEU A 116 -1.25 0.74 3.51
CA LEU A 116 -0.85 -0.51 2.87
C LEU A 116 -0.67 -1.60 3.92
N LEU A 117 -1.30 -2.75 3.69
CA LEU A 117 -1.07 -4.00 4.39
C LEU A 117 -0.16 -4.90 3.54
N ILE A 118 0.81 -5.55 4.18
CA ILE A 118 1.78 -6.46 3.56
C ILE A 118 1.78 -7.78 4.33
N ALA A 119 1.12 -8.79 3.79
CA ALA A 119 1.05 -10.13 4.37
C ALA A 119 2.29 -10.97 4.04
N ASP A 120 2.93 -10.72 2.89
CA ASP A 120 4.13 -11.44 2.46
C ASP A 120 5.09 -10.49 1.71
N PRO A 121 6.13 -9.97 2.39
CA PRO A 121 7.11 -9.07 1.78
C PRO A 121 7.88 -9.69 0.61
N ALA A 122 8.09 -11.01 0.60
CA ALA A 122 8.87 -11.69 -0.42
C ALA A 122 8.12 -11.81 -1.75
N ARG A 123 6.79 -11.92 -1.70
CA ARG A 123 5.91 -11.92 -2.88
C ARG A 123 5.30 -10.55 -3.22
N ALA A 124 5.34 -9.60 -2.29
CA ALA A 124 4.75 -8.29 -2.49
C ALA A 124 5.45 -7.54 -3.65
N PRO A 125 4.68 -6.84 -4.51
CA PRO A 125 5.25 -5.97 -5.53
C PRO A 125 6.22 -4.94 -4.93
N ARG A 126 7.22 -4.51 -5.70
CA ARG A 126 8.15 -3.44 -5.26
C ARG A 126 7.43 -2.15 -4.89
N ALA A 127 6.29 -1.88 -5.53
CA ALA A 127 5.42 -0.76 -5.19
C ALA A 127 4.90 -0.84 -3.74
N ALA A 128 4.83 -2.03 -3.13
CA ALA A 128 4.45 -2.28 -1.74
C ALA A 128 5.62 -2.35 -0.76
N THR A 129 6.81 -2.79 -1.18
CA THR A 129 7.98 -2.85 -0.28
C THR A 129 8.81 -1.56 -0.30
N GLY A 130 8.74 -0.79 -1.39
CA GLY A 130 9.59 0.36 -1.63
C GLY A 130 10.98 -0.03 -2.15
N ALA A 131 11.17 -1.29 -2.54
CA ALA A 131 12.43 -1.78 -3.06
C ALA A 131 12.83 -1.07 -4.36
N LEU A 132 14.11 -0.71 -4.47
CA LEU A 132 14.63 0.06 -5.60
C LEU A 132 14.81 -0.84 -6.84
N GLY A 133 14.47 -0.30 -8.02
CA GLY A 133 14.55 -1.02 -9.28
C GLY A 133 15.98 -1.27 -9.76
N PRO A 134 16.20 -2.25 -10.66
CA PRO A 134 17.53 -2.55 -11.19
C PRO A 134 18.17 -1.37 -11.93
N LEU A 135 17.37 -0.55 -12.62
CA LEU A 135 17.86 0.65 -13.30
C LEU A 135 18.45 1.69 -12.33
N PHE A 136 17.85 1.85 -11.14
CA PHE A 136 18.40 2.71 -10.10
C PHE A 136 19.78 2.22 -9.68
N TRP A 137 19.91 0.91 -9.41
CA TRP A 137 21.18 0.31 -9.00
C TRP A 137 22.25 0.38 -10.09
N LEU A 138 21.88 0.16 -11.35
CA LEU A 138 22.78 0.36 -12.50
C LEU A 138 23.24 1.81 -12.61
N GLY A 139 22.33 2.78 -12.45
CA GLY A 139 22.68 4.20 -12.43
C GLY A 139 23.62 4.57 -11.27
N ALA A 140 23.33 4.06 -10.07
CA ALA A 140 24.17 4.30 -8.88
C ALA A 140 25.59 3.73 -9.04
N LEU A 141 25.71 2.52 -9.60
CA LEU A 141 27.01 1.92 -9.93
C LEU A 141 27.73 2.68 -11.05
N GLY A 142 27.01 3.10 -12.08
CA GLY A 142 27.56 3.93 -13.16
C GLY A 142 28.10 5.26 -12.63
N PHE A 143 27.36 5.93 -11.74
CA PHE A 143 27.81 7.14 -11.07
C PHE A 143 29.05 6.90 -10.20
N ALA A 144 29.09 5.81 -9.43
CA ALA A 144 30.28 5.44 -8.66
C ALA A 144 31.50 5.22 -9.56
N GLY A 145 31.32 4.59 -10.73
CA GLY A 145 32.36 4.42 -11.74
C GLY A 145 32.87 5.73 -12.31
N LEU A 146 31.97 6.66 -12.68
CA LEU A 146 32.35 7.99 -13.14
C LEU A 146 33.08 8.80 -12.05
N ALA A 147 32.62 8.71 -10.80
CA ALA A 147 33.28 9.35 -9.67
C ALA A 147 34.70 8.78 -9.44
N ALA A 148 34.91 7.48 -9.68
CA ALA A 148 36.22 6.85 -9.59
C ALA A 148 37.21 7.37 -10.65
N LEU A 149 36.72 7.77 -11.83
CA LEU A 149 37.55 8.41 -12.87
C LEU A 149 38.02 9.80 -12.44
N ALA A 150 37.21 10.53 -11.68
CA ALA A 150 37.58 11.86 -11.15
C ALA A 150 38.45 11.77 -9.88
N SER A 151 38.15 10.81 -9.00
CA SER A 151 38.89 10.54 -7.77
C SER A 151 38.68 9.08 -7.35
N PRO A 152 39.73 8.24 -7.41
CA PRO A 152 39.61 6.83 -7.05
C PRO A 152 39.12 6.60 -5.60
N LEU A 153 39.56 7.45 -4.66
CA LEU A 153 39.11 7.41 -3.27
C LEU A 153 37.62 7.72 -3.14
N LEU A 154 37.14 8.77 -3.83
CA LEU A 154 35.72 9.16 -3.77
C LEU A 154 34.84 8.08 -4.42
N GLY A 155 35.22 7.56 -5.58
CA GLY A 155 34.50 6.48 -6.25
C GLY A 155 34.42 5.21 -5.39
N GLY A 156 35.52 4.85 -4.70
CA GLY A 156 35.55 3.71 -3.77
C GLY A 156 34.58 3.87 -2.60
N LEU A 157 34.53 5.04 -1.98
CA LEU A 157 33.59 5.34 -0.89
C LEU A 157 32.13 5.29 -1.36
N ILE A 158 31.84 5.86 -2.54
CA ILE A 158 30.50 5.83 -3.12
C ILE A 158 30.10 4.40 -3.46
N ALA A 159 30.99 3.59 -4.05
CA ALA A 159 30.70 2.20 -4.37
C ALA A 159 30.37 1.38 -3.11
N LEU A 160 31.14 1.57 -2.03
CA LEU A 160 30.86 0.96 -0.72
C LEU A 160 29.49 1.36 -0.19
N ALA A 161 29.13 2.64 -0.28
CA ALA A 161 27.81 3.13 0.11
C ALA A 161 26.69 2.53 -0.74
N VAL A 162 26.88 2.39 -2.06
CA VAL A 162 25.92 1.77 -2.98
C VAL A 162 25.73 0.29 -2.66
N VAL A 163 26.80 -0.46 -2.38
CA VAL A 163 26.72 -1.87 -2.00
C VAL A 163 26.03 -2.04 -0.65
N ALA A 164 26.37 -1.21 0.34
CA ALA A 164 25.72 -1.22 1.65
C ALA A 164 24.21 -0.90 1.53
N ALA A 165 23.85 0.10 0.73
CA ALA A 165 22.46 0.45 0.46
C ALA A 165 21.72 -0.68 -0.28
N TRP A 166 22.34 -1.34 -1.24
CA TRP A 166 21.76 -2.48 -1.97
C TRP A 166 21.46 -3.65 -1.03
N TRP A 167 22.38 -3.94 -0.13
CA TRP A 167 22.21 -4.99 0.85
C TRP A 167 21.12 -4.66 1.88
N ALA A 168 21.01 -3.39 2.29
CA ALA A 168 19.92 -2.92 3.13
C ALA A 168 18.55 -2.99 2.42
N ASP A 169 18.48 -2.66 1.13
CA ASP A 169 17.26 -2.75 0.30
C ASP A 169 16.78 -4.20 0.14
N ARG A 170 17.71 -5.16 0.02
CA ARG A 170 17.42 -6.60 -0.09
C ARG A 170 16.93 -7.25 1.21
N ARG A 171 17.13 -6.59 2.35
CA ARG A 171 16.74 -7.08 3.69
C ARG A 171 15.41 -6.52 4.19
N ARG A 172 14.79 -5.61 3.43
CA ARG A 172 13.46 -5.06 3.68
C ARG A 172 12.39 -6.00 3.10
#